data_AF-A0A7X9DTC3-F1
#
_entry.id   AF-A0A7X9DTC3-F1
#
_cell.length_a   1.000
_cell.length_b   1.000
_cell.length_c   1.000
_cell.angle_alpha   90.00
_cell.angle_beta   90.00
_cell.angle_gamma   90.00
#
_symmetry.space_group_name_H-M   'P 1'
#
loop_
_entity.id
_entity.type
_entity.pdbx_description
1 polymer ?
#
loop_
_entity_poly.entity_id
_entity_poly.type
_entity_poly.pdbx_seq_one_letter_code
_entity_poly.pdbx_strand_id
1 'polypeptide(L)'
;MRAHTFIPISITALAAVSLVAFGPCVEKRPLENGLGGFRVTVTGVNGASGEGTLESPYAYPQGAVSFSVSAQAIDRRGAPLAWEGEATVSVQPGEVVSIDPPSPSGFVARFTQGTWSGTVTARKTYGRVAVWLEDARWMDADPALNFCRDDRDCDPRGTSGAVCDEGVCSPSVAVPQQTIAGSLATGVSRHIYFRNPALQHIQIDGPTYGNGAATNDLSAMTQSFVEIDVRADATGPLPPGHGQLIVTGIFNEGFFVTDLAPETLSFLPAELQQGFGHLYAYSFSYPDELLVGDRLDILAGTTQDFSGATQISFPFWSHAQEKFQPEQPCIRHQDCTAGPAWFCGDGLCRIGVPPENLDTVVPPVPITVELCNEDPAGQYPHLCGYSKKSWKLESLESARVSLTDLRFPDLFLNCDFNGDGDIAPSYPVPEDPNLRLEYICRDECLARTGTLEVSVREAIAPAEVLARLAVAPCAAPADCPSGVCGEDHACREICPFEATIPNVAPHCLRLKVDSAAVCSELSTLRQYGQWSVAMQRGLGPLINVSTGDSAPTFDPTAAPNLGRLVDSAAGEKLQGNLRQVRAARPRWIVLVGWLPNDMPDWMRP
;
A
#
# COMPACT_ATOMS: atom_id res chain seq x y z
N MET A 1 -15.80 83.72 -63.04
CA MET A 1 -15.40 83.28 -61.69
C MET A 1 -14.51 82.05 -61.85
N ARG A 2 -13.36 82.01 -61.17
CA ARG A 2 -12.29 81.02 -61.38
C ARG A 2 -12.80 79.61 -61.06
N ALA A 3 -12.75 78.71 -62.04
CA ALA A 3 -12.94 77.28 -61.86
C ALA A 3 -11.58 76.64 -61.54
N HIS A 4 -11.49 75.96 -60.40
CA HIS A 4 -10.37 75.10 -60.07
C HIS A 4 -10.55 73.75 -60.77
N THR A 5 -9.62 73.41 -61.65
CA THR A 5 -9.56 72.10 -62.29
C THR A 5 -8.78 71.15 -61.38
N PHE A 6 -9.48 70.20 -60.75
CA PHE A 6 -8.90 69.07 -60.05
C PHE A 6 -8.30 68.07 -61.04
N ILE A 7 -7.03 67.70 -60.87
CA ILE A 7 -6.40 66.57 -61.56
C ILE A 7 -6.60 65.34 -60.68
N PRO A 8 -7.34 64.30 -61.12
CA PRO A 8 -7.42 63.05 -60.39
C PRO A 8 -6.11 62.27 -60.59
N ILE A 9 -5.31 62.15 -59.53
CA ILE A 9 -4.20 61.20 -59.47
C ILE A 9 -4.82 59.83 -59.22
N SER A 10 -4.71 58.93 -60.20
CA SER A 10 -5.19 57.55 -60.14
C SER A 10 -4.49 56.77 -59.01
N ILE A 11 -5.22 56.50 -57.94
CA ILE A 11 -4.82 55.65 -56.79
C ILE A 11 -4.64 54.18 -57.20
N THR A 12 -5.10 53.78 -58.39
CA THR A 12 -5.03 52.41 -58.91
C THR A 12 -3.62 51.90 -59.21
N ALA A 13 -2.62 52.78 -59.37
CA ALA A 13 -1.24 52.35 -59.62
C ALA A 13 -0.47 51.95 -58.35
N LEU A 14 -0.91 52.38 -57.15
CA LEU A 14 -0.19 52.08 -55.90
C LEU A 14 -0.62 50.75 -55.25
N ALA A 15 -1.87 50.30 -55.48
CA ALA A 15 -2.38 49.06 -54.88
C ALA A 15 -1.87 47.78 -55.57
N ALA A 16 -1.50 47.84 -56.85
CA ALA A 16 -0.99 46.67 -57.58
C ALA A 16 0.47 46.33 -57.22
N VAL A 17 1.23 47.28 -56.66
CA VAL A 17 2.62 47.04 -56.23
C VAL A 17 2.67 46.47 -54.80
N SER A 18 1.67 46.76 -53.95
CA SER A 18 1.62 46.26 -52.57
C SER A 18 1.23 44.78 -52.46
N LEU A 19 0.56 44.19 -53.45
CA LEU A 19 0.13 42.77 -53.43
C LEU A 19 1.24 41.78 -53.82
N VAL A 20 2.36 42.25 -54.40
CA VAL A 20 3.52 41.39 -54.72
C VAL A 20 4.60 41.47 -53.63
N ALA A 21 4.60 42.50 -52.80
CA ALA A 21 5.62 42.73 -51.78
C ALA A 21 5.33 42.09 -50.40
N PHE A 22 4.11 41.58 -50.17
CA PHE A 22 3.73 40.85 -48.95
C PHE A 22 3.29 39.41 -49.23
N GLY A 23 3.88 38.77 -50.25
CA GLY A 23 3.83 37.31 -50.31
C GLY A 23 4.44 36.78 -49.01
N PRO A 24 3.75 35.91 -48.24
CA PRO A 24 4.35 35.36 -47.03
C PRO A 24 5.66 34.71 -47.44
N CYS A 25 6.79 35.28 -46.98
CA CYS A 25 8.10 34.65 -47.09
C CYS A 25 8.06 33.41 -46.21
N VAL A 26 7.45 32.34 -46.72
CA VAL A 26 7.57 31.01 -46.15
C VAL A 26 8.99 30.58 -46.49
N GLU A 27 9.90 30.79 -45.55
CA GLU A 27 11.23 30.22 -45.60
C GLU A 27 11.05 28.69 -45.69
N LYS A 28 11.17 28.13 -46.90
CA LYS A 28 11.22 26.69 -47.10
C LYS A 28 12.57 26.22 -46.57
N ARG A 29 12.67 26.09 -45.25
CA ARG A 29 13.78 25.35 -44.67
C ARG A 29 13.58 23.90 -45.10
N PRO A 30 14.50 23.30 -45.88
CA PRO A 30 14.47 21.87 -46.06
C PRO A 30 14.52 21.27 -44.66
N LEU A 31 13.49 20.52 -44.26
CA LEU A 31 13.58 19.69 -43.07
C LEU A 31 14.83 18.84 -43.26
N GLU A 32 15.81 19.03 -42.38
CA GLU A 32 17.02 18.22 -42.37
C GLU A 32 16.60 16.75 -42.37
N ASN A 33 17.27 15.93 -43.19
CA ASN A 33 17.05 14.48 -43.27
C ASN A 33 17.64 13.80 -42.01
N GLY A 34 17.14 14.20 -40.84
CA GLY A 34 17.46 13.62 -39.55
C GLY A 34 16.48 12.52 -39.17
N LEU A 35 16.83 11.79 -38.11
CA LEU A 35 15.97 10.78 -37.50
C LEU A 35 14.64 11.41 -37.09
N GLY A 36 13.54 10.85 -37.60
CA GLY A 36 12.18 11.27 -37.31
C GLY A 36 11.42 10.30 -36.41
N GLY A 37 11.84 9.03 -36.35
CA GLY A 37 11.20 7.99 -35.54
C GLY A 37 11.71 6.60 -35.85
N PHE A 38 11.06 5.59 -35.27
CA PHE A 38 11.29 4.18 -35.58
C PHE A 38 10.00 3.48 -36.00
N ARG A 39 10.07 2.63 -37.03
CA ARG A 39 9.02 1.66 -37.34
C ARG A 39 9.34 0.37 -36.61
N VAL A 40 8.60 0.08 -35.55
CA VAL A 40 8.83 -1.09 -34.68
C VAL A 40 7.81 -2.18 -34.98
N THR A 41 8.29 -3.40 -35.22
CA THR A 41 7.45 -4.57 -35.53
C THR A 41 7.85 -5.71 -34.61
N VAL A 42 6.89 -6.24 -33.85
CA VAL A 42 7.06 -7.50 -33.14
C VAL A 42 6.63 -8.63 -34.09
N THR A 43 7.55 -9.54 -34.38
CA THR A 43 7.37 -10.64 -35.34
C THR A 43 7.03 -11.96 -34.65
N GLY A 44 7.23 -12.07 -33.34
CA GLY A 44 6.89 -13.24 -32.55
C GLY A 44 6.95 -12.97 -31.06
N VAL A 45 6.22 -13.78 -30.29
CA VAL A 45 6.23 -13.78 -28.83
C VAL A 45 6.46 -15.22 -28.37
N ASN A 46 7.49 -15.44 -27.57
CA ASN A 46 7.84 -16.74 -26.98
C ASN A 46 7.65 -16.69 -25.47
N GLY A 47 7.27 -17.84 -24.89
CA GLY A 47 7.02 -17.96 -23.44
C GLY A 47 5.61 -17.54 -23.00
N ALA A 48 4.69 -17.32 -23.94
CA ALA A 48 3.29 -17.02 -23.68
C ALA A 48 2.37 -18.01 -24.40
N SER A 49 1.17 -18.26 -23.87
CA SER A 49 0.15 -19.14 -24.47
C SER A 49 -1.08 -18.32 -24.88
N GLY A 50 -1.60 -18.54 -26.10
CA GLY A 50 -2.67 -17.74 -26.70
C GLY A 50 -2.30 -17.18 -28.09
N GLU A 51 -3.05 -16.20 -28.60
CA GLU A 51 -2.79 -15.55 -29.90
C GLU A 51 -2.29 -14.10 -29.77
N GLY A 52 -2.45 -13.48 -28.60
CA GLY A 52 -2.02 -12.11 -28.34
C GLY A 52 -2.90 -11.04 -28.96
N THR A 53 -4.13 -11.38 -29.33
CA THR A 53 -5.15 -10.47 -29.89
C THR A 53 -6.07 -9.95 -28.79
N LEU A 54 -6.88 -8.93 -29.07
CA LEU A 54 -7.82 -8.39 -28.08
C LEU A 54 -8.87 -9.44 -27.68
N GLU A 55 -9.32 -10.25 -28.64
CA GLU A 55 -10.32 -11.30 -28.45
C GLU A 55 -9.73 -12.59 -27.86
N SER A 56 -8.43 -12.82 -28.06
CA SER A 56 -7.69 -13.99 -27.57
C SER A 56 -6.32 -13.55 -27.03
N PRO A 57 -6.30 -12.84 -25.89
CA PRO A 57 -5.06 -12.36 -25.29
C PRO A 57 -4.20 -13.54 -24.85
N TYR A 58 -2.88 -13.35 -24.79
CA TYR A 58 -2.00 -14.30 -24.14
C TYR A 58 -2.36 -14.45 -22.65
N ALA A 59 -2.18 -15.62 -22.07
CA ALA A 59 -2.28 -15.79 -20.62
C ALA A 59 -1.28 -14.88 -19.88
N TYR A 60 -1.60 -14.49 -18.65
CA TYR A 60 -0.67 -13.73 -17.81
C TYR A 60 0.60 -14.57 -17.55
N PRO A 61 1.79 -14.09 -17.93
CA PRO A 61 3.02 -14.86 -17.78
C PRO A 61 3.56 -14.75 -16.35
N GLN A 62 3.73 -15.88 -15.67
CA GLN A 62 4.38 -15.94 -14.35
C GLN A 62 5.90 -15.68 -14.41
N GLY A 63 6.49 -15.68 -15.60
CA GLY A 63 7.92 -15.49 -15.84
C GLY A 63 8.19 -14.44 -16.91
N ALA A 64 9.43 -14.44 -17.43
CA ALA A 64 9.79 -13.57 -18.53
C ALA A 64 9.27 -14.11 -19.87
N VAL A 65 8.85 -13.19 -20.74
CA VAL A 65 8.44 -13.45 -22.13
C VAL A 65 9.42 -12.78 -23.08
N SER A 66 9.64 -13.38 -24.24
CA SER A 66 10.59 -12.90 -25.24
C SER A 66 9.88 -12.45 -26.51
N PHE A 67 10.05 -11.19 -26.87
CA PHE A 67 9.53 -10.57 -28.09
C PHE A 67 10.61 -10.59 -29.17
N SER A 68 10.35 -11.23 -30.31
CA SER A 68 11.18 -11.06 -31.51
C SER A 68 10.83 -9.75 -32.18
N VAL A 69 11.78 -8.82 -32.27
CA VAL A 69 11.54 -7.43 -32.70
C VAL A 69 12.41 -7.10 -33.91
N SER A 70 11.81 -6.42 -34.89
CA SER A 70 12.50 -5.77 -35.99
C SER A 70 12.13 -4.29 -36.01
N ALA A 71 13.13 -3.43 -36.14
CA ALA A 71 12.96 -1.99 -36.16
C ALA A 71 13.70 -1.34 -37.34
N GLN A 72 13.10 -0.28 -37.89
CA GLN A 72 13.68 0.53 -38.97
C GLN A 72 13.63 2.01 -38.60
N ALA A 73 14.78 2.68 -38.61
CA ALA A 73 14.86 4.12 -38.48
C ALA A 73 14.21 4.79 -39.70
N ILE A 74 13.40 5.81 -39.45
CA ILE A 74 12.73 6.59 -40.48
C ILE A 74 13.06 8.08 -40.33
N ASP A 75 13.12 8.80 -41.44
CA ASP A 75 13.28 10.24 -41.45
C ASP A 75 11.97 10.96 -41.08
N ARG A 76 12.01 12.30 -41.04
CA ARG A 76 10.84 13.14 -40.77
C ARG A 76 9.72 13.04 -41.81
N ARG A 77 9.94 12.34 -42.93
CA ARG A 77 8.96 12.07 -43.99
C ARG A 77 8.44 10.63 -43.95
N GLY A 78 8.90 9.82 -42.99
CA GLY A 78 8.56 8.40 -42.86
C GLY A 78 9.29 7.47 -43.82
N ALA A 79 10.29 7.97 -44.56
CA ALA A 79 11.12 7.16 -45.44
C ALA A 79 12.23 6.47 -44.62
N PRO A 80 12.68 5.26 -45.01
CA PRO A 80 13.81 4.61 -44.35
C PRO A 80 15.06 5.51 -44.33
N LEU A 81 15.68 5.63 -43.16
CA LEU A 81 16.88 6.44 -42.94
C LEU A 81 18.03 5.52 -42.56
N ALA A 82 19.17 5.61 -43.26
CA ALA A 82 20.39 4.86 -42.94
C ALA A 82 21.09 5.44 -41.69
N TRP A 83 20.40 5.38 -40.56
CA TRP A 83 20.85 5.89 -39.28
C TRP A 83 21.75 4.90 -38.56
N GLU A 84 22.79 5.40 -37.91
CA GLU A 84 23.71 4.66 -37.05
C GLU A 84 23.56 5.23 -35.63
N GLY A 85 23.26 4.38 -34.66
CA GLY A 85 23.08 4.84 -33.28
C GLY A 85 22.46 3.78 -32.37
N GLU A 86 22.16 4.19 -31.15
CA GLU A 86 21.54 3.35 -30.13
C GLU A 86 20.21 3.95 -29.71
N ALA A 87 19.18 3.11 -29.63
CA ALA A 87 17.87 3.51 -29.12
C ALA A 87 17.56 2.68 -27.87
N THR A 88 17.12 3.33 -26.80
CA THR A 88 16.66 2.67 -25.59
C THR A 88 15.42 1.84 -25.89
N VAL A 89 15.41 0.59 -25.41
CA VAL A 89 14.29 -0.33 -25.57
C VAL A 89 13.54 -0.44 -24.25
N SER A 90 12.23 -0.28 -24.29
CA SER A 90 11.35 -0.55 -23.15
C SER A 90 10.12 -1.34 -23.58
N VAL A 91 9.47 -1.97 -22.62
CA VAL A 91 8.21 -2.72 -22.80
C VAL A 91 7.21 -2.15 -21.81
N GLN A 92 6.03 -1.76 -22.29
CA GLN A 92 5.04 -1.07 -21.47
C GLN A 92 3.63 -1.70 -21.64
N PRO A 93 2.96 -2.14 -20.56
CA PRO A 93 3.54 -2.37 -19.23
C PRO A 93 4.53 -3.55 -19.26
N GLY A 94 5.55 -3.48 -18.41
CA GLY A 94 6.56 -4.52 -18.25
C GLY A 94 7.93 -3.98 -17.88
N GLU A 95 8.84 -4.90 -17.57
CA GLU A 95 10.22 -4.59 -17.22
C GLU A 95 11.16 -5.39 -18.13
N VAL A 96 12.00 -4.71 -18.90
CA VAL A 96 13.01 -5.37 -19.75
C VAL A 96 14.06 -6.02 -18.86
N VAL A 97 14.25 -7.33 -19.03
CA VAL A 97 15.23 -8.14 -18.30
C VAL A 97 16.50 -8.32 -19.13
N SER A 98 16.35 -8.49 -20.45
CA SER A 98 17.49 -8.64 -21.36
C SER A 98 17.13 -8.29 -22.80
N ILE A 99 18.16 -8.00 -23.58
CA ILE A 99 18.10 -7.80 -25.03
C ILE A 99 19.18 -8.66 -25.69
N ASP A 100 18.85 -9.27 -26.83
CA ASP A 100 19.76 -10.08 -27.65
C ASP A 100 19.73 -9.58 -29.10
N PRO A 101 20.86 -9.15 -29.71
CA PRO A 101 22.21 -9.14 -29.14
C PRO A 101 22.34 -8.18 -27.95
N PRO A 102 23.09 -8.56 -26.89
CA PRO A 102 23.30 -7.69 -25.74
C PRO A 102 24.10 -6.45 -26.13
N SER A 103 23.76 -5.31 -25.53
CA SER A 103 24.52 -4.07 -25.68
C SER A 103 25.30 -3.76 -24.40
N PRO A 104 26.56 -3.28 -24.52
CA PRO A 104 27.32 -2.80 -23.36
C PRO A 104 26.68 -1.57 -22.70
N SER A 105 25.82 -0.83 -23.42
CA SER A 105 25.12 0.36 -22.90
C SER A 105 23.79 0.02 -22.20
N GLY A 106 23.53 -1.26 -21.87
CA GLY A 106 22.30 -1.71 -21.22
C GLY A 106 21.22 -2.16 -22.20
N PHE A 107 19.95 -1.81 -21.92
CA PHE A 107 18.79 -2.21 -22.73
C PHE A 107 18.62 -1.33 -23.98
N VAL A 108 19.62 -1.32 -24.87
CA VAL A 108 19.60 -0.51 -26.09
C VAL A 108 19.71 -1.36 -27.34
N ALA A 109 18.93 -0.99 -28.37
CA ALA A 109 19.00 -1.51 -29.71
C ALA A 109 20.04 -0.71 -30.51
N ARG A 110 21.10 -1.37 -30.99
CA ARG A 110 22.13 -0.75 -31.83
C ARG A 110 21.75 -0.88 -33.30
N PHE A 111 21.40 0.23 -33.92
CA PHE A 111 21.03 0.28 -35.33
C PHE A 111 22.27 0.33 -36.20
N THR A 112 22.25 -0.46 -37.28
CA THR A 112 23.23 -0.41 -38.35
C THR A 112 22.50 -0.26 -39.67
N GLN A 113 22.92 0.72 -40.46
CA GLN A 113 22.26 1.12 -41.72
C GLN A 113 20.75 1.35 -41.55
N GLY A 114 20.36 1.93 -40.41
CA GLY A 114 18.96 2.25 -40.12
C GLY A 114 18.10 1.06 -39.72
N THR A 115 18.68 -0.10 -39.43
CA THR A 115 17.91 -1.30 -39.08
C THR A 115 18.45 -1.95 -37.81
N TRP A 116 17.56 -2.56 -37.06
CA TRP A 116 17.87 -3.43 -35.94
C TRP A 116 16.92 -4.63 -35.91
N SER A 117 17.42 -5.79 -35.50
CA SER A 117 16.61 -6.98 -35.24
C SER A 117 17.19 -7.71 -34.06
N GLY A 118 16.33 -8.20 -33.18
CA GLY A 118 16.77 -8.90 -31.98
C GLY A 118 15.60 -9.47 -31.18
N THR A 119 15.91 -9.96 -30.00
CA THR A 119 14.95 -10.45 -29.02
C THR A 119 14.97 -9.55 -27.80
N VAL A 120 13.80 -9.08 -27.36
CA VAL A 120 13.62 -8.32 -26.13
C VAL A 120 12.91 -9.22 -25.13
N THR A 121 13.54 -9.50 -24.00
CA THR A 121 12.93 -10.32 -22.94
C THR A 121 12.46 -9.41 -21.82
N ALA A 122 11.19 -9.50 -21.45
CA ALA A 122 10.61 -8.69 -20.39
C ALA A 122 9.77 -9.54 -19.42
N ARG A 123 9.63 -9.08 -18.18
CA ARG A 123 8.74 -9.65 -17.16
C ARG A 123 7.63 -8.67 -16.79
N LYS A 124 6.66 -9.12 -15.99
CA LYS A 124 5.52 -8.30 -15.54
C LYS A 124 4.73 -7.70 -16.72
N THR A 125 4.57 -8.48 -17.79
CA THR A 125 3.83 -8.06 -18.99
C THR A 125 2.36 -8.48 -18.87
N TYR A 126 1.45 -7.52 -19.01
CA TYR A 126 0.00 -7.76 -18.86
C TYR A 126 -0.81 -6.73 -19.65
N GLY A 127 -2.10 -7.00 -19.81
CA GLY A 127 -3.01 -6.07 -20.49
C GLY A 127 -2.53 -5.71 -21.90
N ARG A 128 -2.45 -4.42 -22.19
CA ARG A 128 -2.05 -3.91 -23.50
C ARG A 128 -0.56 -3.58 -23.53
N VAL A 129 0.24 -4.50 -24.08
CA VAL A 129 1.70 -4.39 -24.13
C VAL A 129 2.18 -3.81 -25.46
N ALA A 130 3.20 -2.97 -25.43
CA ALA A 130 3.94 -2.55 -26.61
C ALA A 130 5.45 -2.48 -26.35
N VAL A 131 6.25 -2.70 -27.39
CA VAL A 131 7.70 -2.47 -27.38
C VAL A 131 7.97 -1.07 -27.89
N TRP A 132 8.71 -0.28 -27.11
CA TRP A 132 9.07 1.10 -27.41
C TRP A 132 10.56 1.17 -27.72
N LEU A 133 10.91 1.97 -28.73
CA LEU A 133 12.27 2.37 -29.02
C LEU A 133 12.36 3.89 -28.99
N GLU A 134 13.34 4.41 -28.26
CA GLU A 134 13.53 5.86 -28.09
C GLU A 134 15.01 6.23 -28.24
N ASP A 135 15.31 7.18 -29.12
CA ASP A 135 16.62 7.84 -29.19
C ASP A 135 16.71 8.91 -28.08
N ALA A 136 16.64 8.44 -26.85
CA ALA A 136 16.89 9.17 -25.63
C ALA A 136 18.01 8.46 -24.87
N ARG A 137 19.11 9.19 -24.72
CA ARG A 137 20.27 8.76 -23.95
C ARG A 137 20.34 9.64 -22.73
N TRP A 138 20.29 9.00 -21.57
CA TRP A 138 20.67 9.64 -20.34
C TRP A 138 22.17 9.89 -20.42
N MET A 139 22.57 11.14 -20.59
CA MET A 139 23.95 11.51 -20.37
C MET A 139 24.12 11.74 -18.88
N ASP A 140 25.15 11.14 -18.30
CA ASP A 140 25.72 11.65 -17.07
C ASP A 140 25.93 13.15 -17.27
N ALA A 141 25.42 13.95 -16.33
CA ALA A 141 25.60 15.40 -16.37
C ALA A 141 27.06 15.71 -16.68
N ASP A 142 27.31 16.70 -17.55
CA ASP A 142 28.65 17.29 -17.62
C ASP A 142 29.06 17.63 -16.18
N PRO A 143 30.19 17.11 -15.65
CA PRO A 143 30.64 17.46 -14.32
C PRO A 143 30.76 18.98 -14.11
N ALA A 144 30.93 19.75 -15.20
CA ALA A 144 30.96 21.21 -15.20
C ALA A 144 29.58 21.88 -15.03
N LEU A 145 28.46 21.16 -15.21
CA LEU A 145 27.09 21.64 -14.95
C LEU A 145 26.60 21.32 -13.54
N ASN A 146 27.46 20.80 -12.65
CA ASN A 146 27.22 20.83 -11.20
C ASN A 146 27.25 22.29 -10.70
N PHE A 147 26.17 23.03 -10.93
CA PHE A 147 25.98 24.44 -10.57
C PHE A 147 25.93 24.72 -9.06
N CYS A 148 26.28 23.75 -8.21
CA CYS A 148 26.40 23.93 -6.77
C CYS A 148 27.80 23.56 -6.30
N ARG A 149 28.84 24.21 -6.86
CA ARG A 149 30.11 24.28 -6.13
C ARG A 149 30.93 25.48 -6.56
N ASP A 150 31.17 26.33 -5.57
CA ASP A 150 32.11 27.45 -5.52
C ASP A 150 31.48 28.85 -5.69
N ASP A 151 30.58 29.23 -4.77
CA ASP A 151 30.81 30.39 -3.88
C ASP A 151 29.58 30.71 -2.99
N ARG A 152 29.79 30.58 -1.67
CA ARG A 152 29.31 31.45 -0.57
C ARG A 152 27.83 31.79 -0.33
N ASP A 153 26.85 31.42 -1.15
CA ASP A 153 25.43 31.81 -0.91
C ASP A 153 24.47 30.64 -0.65
N CYS A 154 24.92 29.58 0.03
CA CYS A 154 24.01 28.69 0.75
C CYS A 154 23.77 29.27 2.15
N ASP A 155 22.65 30.00 2.26
CA ASP A 155 22.20 30.81 3.39
C ASP A 155 22.39 30.16 4.80
N PRO A 156 23.04 30.85 5.76
CA PRO A 156 23.09 30.47 7.17
C PRO A 156 21.76 30.65 7.95
N ARG A 157 20.62 30.92 7.28
CA ARG A 157 19.30 31.13 7.92
C ARG A 157 18.19 30.20 7.48
N GLY A 158 18.55 28.98 7.10
CA GLY A 158 17.76 27.77 7.35
C GLY A 158 16.25 27.90 7.12
N THR A 159 15.81 27.72 5.88
CA THR A 159 14.56 26.99 5.56
C THR A 159 14.44 26.87 4.04
N SER A 160 14.16 25.65 3.58
CA SER A 160 13.89 25.22 2.21
C SER A 160 15.10 25.10 1.27
N GLY A 161 15.47 23.85 0.96
CA GLY A 161 16.32 23.56 -0.20
C GLY A 161 17.11 22.25 -0.20
N ALA A 162 17.26 21.58 0.95
CA ALA A 162 17.91 20.27 1.01
C ALA A 162 16.85 19.17 1.11
N VAL A 163 16.84 18.24 0.14
CA VAL A 163 16.21 16.94 0.31
C VAL A 163 17.09 16.18 1.30
N CYS A 164 16.78 16.33 2.58
CA CYS A 164 17.34 15.49 3.63
C CYS A 164 16.47 14.24 3.70
N ASP A 165 16.97 13.11 3.22
CA ASP A 165 16.39 11.82 3.58
C ASP A 165 16.91 11.46 4.99
N GLU A 166 16.01 11.19 5.92
CA GLU A 166 16.30 10.70 7.29
C GLU A 166 17.38 11.45 8.09
N GLY A 167 17.47 12.78 7.95
CA GLY A 167 18.29 13.61 8.84
C GLY A 167 19.81 13.54 8.64
N VAL A 168 20.31 12.84 7.63
CA VAL A 168 21.73 12.82 7.26
C VAL A 168 21.94 13.63 5.98
N CYS A 169 22.38 14.88 6.12
CA CYS A 169 22.90 15.64 4.99
C CYS A 169 24.24 15.01 4.58
N SER A 170 24.26 14.11 3.58
CA SER A 170 25.50 13.61 3.01
C SER A 170 26.00 14.56 1.91
N PRO A 171 27.06 15.36 2.12
CA PRO A 171 27.57 16.34 1.14
C PRO A 171 28.27 15.71 -0.06
N SER A 172 28.04 14.42 -0.33
CA SER A 172 28.79 13.61 -1.31
C SER A 172 27.92 12.99 -2.41
N VAL A 173 26.60 13.16 -2.38
CA VAL A 173 25.75 12.70 -3.49
C VAL A 173 25.38 13.92 -4.34
N ALA A 174 26.23 14.24 -5.31
CA ALA A 174 25.80 15.10 -6.41
C ALA A 174 24.60 14.42 -7.06
N VAL A 175 23.41 15.03 -6.97
CA VAL A 175 22.27 14.58 -7.77
C VAL A 175 22.67 14.88 -9.22
N PRO A 176 23.01 13.88 -10.05
CA PRO A 176 23.46 14.16 -11.39
C PRO A 176 22.30 14.86 -12.12
N GLN A 177 22.52 16.08 -12.61
CA GLN A 177 21.58 16.74 -13.51
C GLN A 177 21.56 15.95 -14.82
N GLN A 178 20.67 14.97 -14.91
CA GLN A 178 20.52 14.14 -16.08
C GLN A 178 20.07 15.03 -17.26
N THR A 179 20.92 15.15 -18.27
CA THR A 179 20.54 15.80 -19.53
C THR A 179 20.20 14.71 -20.53
N ILE A 180 19.01 14.82 -21.13
CA ILE A 180 18.59 13.89 -22.17
C ILE A 180 19.28 14.32 -23.47
N ALA A 181 20.12 13.46 -24.03
CA ALA A 181 20.66 13.63 -25.37
C ALA A 181 19.98 12.68 -26.37
N GLY A 182 20.10 13.01 -27.65
CA GLY A 182 19.44 12.26 -28.73
C GLY A 182 18.40 13.13 -29.42
N SER A 183 17.79 12.57 -30.46
CA SER A 183 16.73 13.24 -31.21
C SER A 183 15.34 13.14 -30.55
N LEU A 184 15.21 12.32 -29.49
CA LEU A 184 13.93 11.93 -28.89
C LEU A 184 12.99 11.23 -29.89
N ALA A 185 13.53 10.78 -31.01
CA ALA A 185 12.80 10.00 -31.99
C ALA A 185 12.28 8.74 -31.31
N THR A 186 10.99 8.50 -31.43
CA THR A 186 10.31 7.38 -30.78
C THR A 186 9.65 6.49 -31.83
N GLY A 187 9.55 5.20 -31.54
CA GLY A 187 8.71 4.27 -32.25
C GLY A 187 8.09 3.27 -31.30
N VAL A 188 6.84 2.92 -31.56
CA VAL A 188 6.07 1.98 -30.73
C VAL A 188 5.55 0.86 -31.63
N SER A 189 5.63 -0.38 -31.16
CA SER A 189 5.05 -1.51 -31.86
C SER A 189 3.52 -1.42 -31.88
N ARG A 190 2.87 -2.29 -32.66
CA ARG A 190 1.45 -2.58 -32.41
C ARG A 190 1.28 -3.19 -31.02
N HIS A 191 0.09 -3.01 -30.46
CA HIS A 191 -0.26 -3.62 -29.18
C HIS A 191 -0.33 -5.13 -29.30
N ILE A 192 0.18 -5.80 -28.26
CA ILE A 192 0.10 -7.23 -28.00
C ILE A 192 -0.70 -7.36 -26.71
N TYR A 193 -1.70 -8.22 -26.72
CA TYR A 193 -2.61 -8.32 -25.59
C TYR A 193 -2.27 -9.52 -24.73
N PHE A 194 -2.13 -9.29 -23.44
CA PHE A 194 -2.01 -10.28 -22.39
C PHE A 194 -3.20 -10.12 -21.45
N ARG A 195 -3.61 -11.19 -20.78
CA ARG A 195 -4.59 -11.14 -19.71
C ARG A 195 -4.02 -10.25 -18.59
N ASN A 196 -4.92 -9.49 -17.96
CA ASN A 196 -4.59 -8.71 -16.77
C ASN A 196 -4.14 -9.64 -15.62
N PRO A 197 -3.32 -9.17 -14.67
CA PRO A 197 -2.96 -9.97 -13.51
C PRO A 197 -4.17 -10.21 -12.61
N ALA A 198 -4.41 -11.44 -12.20
CA ALA A 198 -5.27 -11.70 -11.04
C ALA A 198 -4.67 -11.09 -9.76
N LEU A 199 -5.49 -10.88 -8.73
CA LEU A 199 -5.12 -10.20 -7.49
C LEU A 199 -3.81 -10.72 -6.88
N GLN A 200 -3.69 -12.05 -6.72
CA GLN A 200 -2.49 -12.69 -6.18
C GLN A 200 -1.19 -12.41 -6.92
N HIS A 201 -1.25 -12.17 -8.23
CA HIS A 201 -0.06 -11.86 -9.04
C HIS A 201 0.48 -10.46 -8.77
N ILE A 202 -0.30 -9.62 -8.09
CA ILE A 202 0.11 -8.29 -7.64
C ILE A 202 0.83 -8.39 -6.31
N GLN A 203 0.39 -9.28 -5.41
CA GLN A 203 0.99 -9.45 -4.08
C GLN A 203 2.29 -10.27 -4.12
N ILE A 204 2.41 -11.26 -5.00
CA ILE A 204 3.61 -12.13 -4.99
C ILE A 204 4.02 -12.61 -6.38
N ASP A 205 5.34 -12.68 -6.61
CA ASP A 205 5.91 -13.35 -7.79
C ASP A 205 6.84 -14.52 -7.40
N GLY A 206 7.00 -15.47 -8.32
CA GLY A 206 7.82 -16.67 -8.12
C GLY A 206 9.30 -16.38 -7.84
N PRO A 207 9.95 -15.44 -8.57
CA PRO A 207 11.33 -15.06 -8.29
C PRO A 207 11.56 -14.51 -6.87
N THR A 208 10.63 -13.71 -6.34
CA THR A 208 10.75 -13.11 -5.00
C THR A 208 10.66 -14.18 -3.92
N TYR A 209 9.74 -15.13 -4.04
CA TYR A 209 9.63 -16.25 -3.09
C TYR A 209 10.88 -17.15 -3.10
N GLY A 210 11.37 -17.52 -4.29
CA GLY A 210 12.46 -18.50 -4.45
C GLY A 210 13.84 -18.03 -4.00
N ASN A 211 14.09 -16.72 -3.96
CA ASN A 211 15.42 -16.19 -3.65
C ASN A 211 15.74 -16.11 -2.14
N GLY A 212 14.79 -16.44 -1.26
CA GLY A 212 14.97 -16.35 0.20
C GLY A 212 15.31 -14.93 0.69
N ALA A 213 15.20 -13.93 -0.19
CA ALA A 213 15.50 -12.56 0.08
C ALA A 213 14.31 -11.99 0.86
N ALA A 214 14.51 -11.83 2.17
CA ALA A 214 13.66 -11.01 3.05
C ALA A 214 13.75 -9.51 2.70
N THR A 215 13.91 -9.16 1.43
CA THR A 215 13.80 -7.80 0.92
C THR A 215 12.31 -7.52 0.79
N ASN A 216 11.80 -6.83 1.79
CA ASN A 216 10.39 -6.55 2.04
C ASN A 216 9.83 -5.48 1.08
N ASP A 217 10.22 -5.56 -0.19
CA ASP A 217 9.59 -4.86 -1.30
C ASP A 217 8.60 -5.88 -1.89
N LEU A 218 7.35 -5.74 -1.45
CA LEU A 218 6.39 -6.81 -1.16
C LEU A 218 5.26 -6.92 -2.18
N SER A 219 5.29 -6.17 -3.28
CA SER A 219 4.44 -6.39 -4.43
C SER A 219 5.27 -6.86 -5.62
N ALA A 220 4.76 -7.87 -6.32
CA ALA A 220 5.28 -8.27 -7.63
C ALA A 220 5.26 -7.12 -8.64
N MET A 221 4.49 -6.07 -8.40
CA MET A 221 4.20 -5.02 -9.38
C MET A 221 4.41 -3.60 -8.87
N THR A 222 5.04 -3.38 -7.71
CA THR A 222 5.21 -2.07 -7.06
C THR A 222 5.43 -0.91 -8.06
N GLN A 223 4.68 0.18 -7.88
CA GLN A 223 4.64 1.38 -8.74
C GLN A 223 4.03 1.19 -10.14
N SER A 224 3.46 0.02 -10.46
CA SER A 224 2.77 -0.19 -11.74
C SER A 224 1.29 0.20 -11.64
N PHE A 225 0.75 0.79 -12.70
CA PHE A 225 -0.70 0.91 -12.86
C PHE A 225 -1.27 -0.40 -13.40
N VAL A 226 -2.08 -1.08 -12.59
CA VAL A 226 -2.66 -2.39 -12.92
C VAL A 226 -4.17 -2.27 -13.03
N GLU A 227 -4.74 -2.96 -14.02
CA GLU A 227 -6.15 -3.35 -14.00
C GLU A 227 -6.18 -4.82 -13.60
N ILE A 228 -6.94 -5.17 -12.57
CA ILE A 228 -6.98 -6.52 -12.02
C ILE A 228 -7.91 -7.38 -12.87
N ASP A 229 -7.47 -8.57 -13.26
CA ASP A 229 -8.38 -9.58 -13.81
C ASP A 229 -9.34 -10.02 -12.72
N VAL A 230 -10.58 -9.53 -12.82
CA VAL A 230 -11.65 -9.86 -11.88
C VAL A 230 -12.17 -11.28 -12.05
N ARG A 231 -11.62 -12.10 -12.96
CA ARG A 231 -11.94 -13.53 -13.10
C ARG A 231 -13.41 -13.80 -13.48
N ALA A 232 -13.97 -12.99 -14.36
CA ALA A 232 -15.40 -13.08 -14.71
C ALA A 232 -15.82 -14.41 -15.37
N ASP A 233 -14.86 -15.12 -15.96
CA ASP A 233 -15.00 -16.44 -16.59
C ASP A 233 -14.61 -17.61 -15.69
N ALA A 234 -14.05 -17.35 -14.49
CA ALA A 234 -13.58 -18.40 -13.60
C ALA A 234 -14.74 -19.11 -12.91
N THR A 235 -14.54 -20.40 -12.61
CA THR A 235 -15.45 -21.17 -11.76
C THR A 235 -15.21 -20.74 -10.31
N GLY A 236 -16.15 -19.99 -9.75
CA GLY A 236 -16.15 -19.56 -8.35
C GLY A 236 -17.49 -19.84 -7.66
N PRO A 237 -17.64 -19.45 -6.38
CA PRO A 237 -18.90 -19.59 -5.65
C PRO A 237 -20.00 -18.66 -6.17
N LEU A 238 -19.65 -17.61 -6.92
CA LEU A 238 -20.61 -16.71 -7.55
C LEU A 238 -20.89 -17.10 -9.01
N PRO A 239 -22.12 -16.85 -9.52
CA PRO A 239 -22.45 -17.13 -10.92
C PRO A 239 -21.49 -16.45 -11.91
N PRO A 240 -21.18 -17.08 -13.05
CA PRO A 240 -20.32 -16.49 -14.08
C PRO A 240 -20.97 -15.27 -14.75
N GLY A 241 -20.17 -14.48 -15.45
CA GLY A 241 -20.63 -13.29 -16.21
C GLY A 241 -20.27 -11.95 -15.56
N HIS A 242 -19.81 -11.97 -14.32
CA HIS A 242 -19.31 -10.82 -13.55
C HIS A 242 -18.05 -11.23 -12.78
N GLY A 243 -17.26 -10.29 -12.28
CA GLY A 243 -16.00 -10.58 -11.59
C GLY A 243 -16.15 -11.32 -10.25
N GLN A 244 -15.24 -12.21 -9.86
CA GLN A 244 -15.24 -12.94 -8.59
C GLN A 244 -14.63 -12.13 -7.42
N LEU A 245 -14.43 -10.82 -7.57
CA LEU A 245 -13.96 -9.94 -6.51
C LEU A 245 -15.14 -9.44 -5.65
N ILE A 246 -15.06 -9.62 -4.34
CA ILE A 246 -16.04 -9.12 -3.37
C ILE A 246 -15.40 -8.16 -2.38
N VAL A 247 -16.09 -7.05 -2.10
CA VAL A 247 -15.73 -6.12 -1.03
C VAL A 247 -15.99 -6.78 0.32
N THR A 248 -14.97 -6.88 1.17
CA THR A 248 -15.07 -7.56 2.47
C THR A 248 -15.03 -6.62 3.68
N GLY A 249 -14.63 -5.37 3.48
CA GLY A 249 -14.58 -4.35 4.51
C GLY A 249 -14.44 -2.97 3.91
N ILE A 250 -15.00 -1.95 4.56
CA ILE A 250 -14.89 -0.54 4.16
C ILE A 250 -14.50 0.27 5.39
N PHE A 251 -13.53 1.16 5.19
CA PHE A 251 -12.97 2.03 6.22
C PHE A 251 -12.88 3.47 5.70
N ASN A 252 -12.53 4.40 6.58
CA ASN A 252 -12.53 5.83 6.28
C ASN A 252 -11.62 6.26 5.11
N GLU A 253 -10.65 5.43 4.73
CA GLU A 253 -9.66 5.77 3.71
C GLU A 253 -9.62 4.76 2.54
N GLY A 254 -10.54 3.79 2.50
CA GLY A 254 -10.47 2.71 1.52
C GLY A 254 -11.34 1.50 1.81
N PHE A 255 -11.08 0.42 1.09
CA PHE A 255 -11.84 -0.82 1.20
C PHE A 255 -10.98 -2.05 0.95
N PHE A 256 -11.44 -3.18 1.45
CA PHE A 256 -10.82 -4.49 1.29
C PHE A 256 -11.58 -5.29 0.24
N VAL A 257 -10.86 -6.00 -0.62
CA VAL A 257 -11.43 -6.93 -1.60
C VAL A 257 -10.83 -8.31 -1.47
N THR A 258 -11.62 -9.32 -1.79
CA THR A 258 -11.22 -10.73 -1.82
C THR A 258 -11.59 -11.34 -3.17
N ASP A 259 -10.66 -12.03 -3.80
CA ASP A 259 -10.91 -12.90 -4.94
C ASP A 259 -11.44 -14.26 -4.48
N LEU A 260 -12.62 -14.64 -4.97
CA LEU A 260 -13.27 -15.91 -4.63
C LEU A 260 -12.90 -17.06 -5.56
N ALA A 261 -12.17 -16.78 -6.63
CA ALA A 261 -11.65 -17.77 -7.55
C ALA A 261 -10.15 -17.54 -7.80
N PRO A 262 -9.32 -17.48 -6.73
CA PRO A 262 -7.90 -17.24 -6.86
C PRO A 262 -7.27 -18.36 -7.71
N GLU A 263 -6.32 -17.99 -8.56
CA GLU A 263 -5.64 -18.94 -9.41
C GLU A 263 -4.58 -19.71 -8.60
N THR A 264 -4.36 -21.00 -8.89
CA THR A 264 -3.36 -21.74 -8.13
C THR A 264 -1.95 -21.30 -8.53
N LEU A 265 -1.21 -20.66 -7.62
CA LEU A 265 0.20 -20.32 -7.82
C LEU A 265 1.10 -21.53 -7.55
N SER A 266 1.36 -22.34 -8.58
CA SER A 266 2.10 -23.61 -8.45
C SER A 266 3.53 -23.49 -7.90
N PHE A 267 4.12 -22.29 -7.91
CA PHE A 267 5.44 -22.05 -7.31
C PHE A 267 5.39 -21.89 -5.78
N LEU A 268 4.20 -21.67 -5.20
CA LEU A 268 4.01 -21.61 -3.77
C LEU A 268 3.80 -23.01 -3.17
N PRO A 269 4.23 -23.25 -1.92
CA PRO A 269 3.81 -24.40 -1.14
C PRO A 269 2.29 -24.50 -1.06
N ALA A 270 1.76 -25.72 -0.96
CA ALA A 270 0.30 -25.96 -0.92
C ALA A 270 -0.41 -25.16 0.18
N GLU A 271 0.27 -24.92 1.29
CA GLU A 271 -0.25 -24.16 2.44
C GLU A 271 -0.42 -22.66 2.14
N LEU A 272 0.28 -22.14 1.13
CA LEU A 272 0.24 -20.73 0.71
C LEU A 272 -0.54 -20.51 -0.59
N GLN A 273 -0.88 -21.57 -1.31
CA GLN A 273 -1.55 -21.48 -2.63
C GLN A 273 -2.96 -20.87 -2.58
N GLN A 274 -3.62 -20.91 -1.42
CA GLN A 274 -4.93 -20.26 -1.20
C GLN A 274 -4.80 -18.90 -0.53
N GLY A 275 -3.59 -18.49 -0.15
CA GLY A 275 -3.32 -17.15 0.32
C GLY A 275 -3.06 -16.19 -0.85
N PHE A 276 -2.85 -14.92 -0.54
CA PHE A 276 -2.67 -13.83 -1.51
C PHE A 276 -3.90 -13.56 -2.39
N GLY A 277 -5.09 -13.86 -1.89
CA GLY A 277 -6.37 -13.59 -2.57
C GLY A 277 -7.05 -12.30 -2.11
N HIS A 278 -6.36 -11.42 -1.38
CA HIS A 278 -6.98 -10.30 -0.67
C HIS A 278 -6.17 -9.02 -0.76
N LEU A 279 -6.81 -7.87 -0.94
CA LEU A 279 -6.11 -6.62 -1.21
C LEU A 279 -6.82 -5.44 -0.56
N TYR A 280 -6.04 -4.48 -0.07
CA TYR A 280 -6.55 -3.18 0.37
C TYR A 280 -6.44 -2.16 -0.77
N ALA A 281 -7.53 -1.45 -1.04
CA ALA A 281 -7.61 -0.36 -1.99
C ALA A 281 -7.75 0.96 -1.24
N TYR A 282 -6.74 1.82 -1.34
CA TYR A 282 -6.63 3.10 -0.63
C TYR A 282 -7.13 4.27 -1.49
N SER A 283 -8.26 4.86 -1.11
CA SER A 283 -8.96 5.93 -1.85
C SER A 283 -8.83 7.33 -1.24
N PHE A 284 -8.02 7.53 -0.18
CA PHE A 284 -7.90 8.80 0.60
C PHE A 284 -9.18 9.32 1.26
N SER A 285 -10.34 8.79 0.88
CA SER A 285 -11.65 9.07 1.45
C SER A 285 -12.45 7.79 1.56
N TYR A 286 -13.58 7.86 2.27
CA TYR A 286 -14.58 6.81 2.26
C TYR A 286 -15.00 6.54 0.80
N PRO A 287 -15.01 5.28 0.34
CA PRO A 287 -15.35 4.95 -1.04
C PRO A 287 -16.84 5.20 -1.27
N ASP A 288 -17.14 6.22 -2.06
CA ASP A 288 -18.52 6.57 -2.41
C ASP A 288 -19.20 5.39 -3.11
N GLU A 289 -20.48 5.21 -2.79
CA GLU A 289 -21.35 4.22 -3.42
C GLU A 289 -20.92 2.75 -3.27
N LEU A 290 -19.94 2.43 -2.43
CA LEU A 290 -19.49 1.06 -2.17
C LEU A 290 -20.06 0.50 -0.87
N LEU A 291 -20.47 -0.77 -0.89
CA LEU A 291 -20.95 -1.49 0.28
C LEU A 291 -20.15 -2.78 0.48
N VAL A 292 -20.04 -3.22 1.73
CA VAL A 292 -19.51 -4.55 2.05
C VAL A 292 -20.43 -5.61 1.43
N GLY A 293 -19.85 -6.57 0.72
CA GLY A 293 -20.56 -7.57 -0.06
C GLY A 293 -20.76 -7.21 -1.53
N ASP A 294 -20.47 -5.97 -1.96
CA ASP A 294 -20.52 -5.60 -3.38
C ASP A 294 -19.54 -6.44 -4.19
N ARG A 295 -19.98 -6.89 -5.38
CA ARG A 295 -19.16 -7.57 -6.38
C ARG A 295 -18.60 -6.55 -7.36
N LEU A 296 -17.35 -6.72 -7.77
CA LEU A 296 -16.67 -5.80 -8.69
C LEU A 296 -16.43 -6.43 -10.06
N ASP A 297 -16.72 -5.66 -11.12
CA ASP A 297 -16.40 -6.00 -12.51
C ASP A 297 -15.08 -5.35 -12.98
N ILE A 298 -14.69 -4.26 -12.34
CA ILE A 298 -13.42 -3.58 -12.60
C ILE A 298 -12.83 -3.17 -11.25
N LEU A 299 -11.53 -3.40 -11.11
CA LEU A 299 -10.69 -2.78 -10.08
C LEU A 299 -9.33 -2.49 -10.72
N ALA A 300 -8.89 -1.23 -10.67
CA ALA A 300 -7.63 -0.78 -11.22
C ALA A 300 -7.00 0.30 -10.35
N GLY A 301 -5.71 0.53 -10.49
CA GLY A 301 -4.99 1.62 -9.82
C GLY A 301 -3.50 1.37 -9.75
N THR A 302 -2.79 2.20 -9.00
CA THR A 302 -1.33 2.07 -8.89
C THR A 302 -0.97 1.19 -7.70
N THR A 303 -0.32 0.06 -7.96
CA THR A 303 0.20 -0.83 -6.91
C THR A 303 1.26 -0.10 -6.09
N GLN A 304 1.17 -0.20 -4.77
CA GLN A 304 2.10 0.42 -3.85
C GLN A 304 2.37 -0.53 -2.69
N ASP A 305 3.64 -0.62 -2.31
CA ASP A 305 4.02 -1.20 -1.03
C ASP A 305 3.97 -0.08 0.00
N PHE A 306 2.89 -0.06 0.77
CA PHE A 306 2.75 0.89 1.86
C PHE A 306 2.75 0.14 3.16
N SER A 307 3.66 0.54 4.04
CA SER A 307 3.74 -0.07 5.36
C SER A 307 3.99 -1.60 5.37
N GLY A 308 4.66 -2.11 4.33
CA GLY A 308 4.92 -3.54 4.15
C GLY A 308 3.66 -4.35 3.82
N ALA A 309 2.61 -3.68 3.37
CA ALA A 309 1.40 -4.25 2.83
C ALA A 309 1.31 -3.88 1.34
N THR A 310 0.93 -4.85 0.50
CA THR A 310 0.60 -4.57 -0.91
C THR A 310 -0.78 -3.94 -0.98
N GLN A 311 -0.88 -2.74 -1.56
CA GLN A 311 -2.16 -2.07 -1.75
C GLN A 311 -2.28 -1.45 -3.15
N ILE A 312 -3.50 -1.08 -3.52
CA ILE A 312 -3.76 -0.23 -4.70
C ILE A 312 -4.04 1.18 -4.22
N SER A 313 -3.29 2.15 -4.76
CA SER A 313 -3.50 3.57 -4.55
C SER A 313 -4.25 4.20 -5.72
N PHE A 314 -5.05 5.24 -5.43
CA PHE A 314 -5.93 5.89 -6.39
C PHE A 314 -6.80 4.88 -7.17
N PRO A 315 -7.54 4.01 -6.45
CA PRO A 315 -8.31 2.96 -7.09
C PRO A 315 -9.42 3.54 -7.96
N PHE A 316 -9.65 2.87 -9.07
CA PHE A 316 -10.83 2.99 -9.92
C PHE A 316 -11.58 1.65 -9.90
N TRP A 317 -12.87 1.67 -9.66
CA TRP A 317 -13.69 0.46 -9.60
C TRP A 317 -15.04 0.63 -10.29
N SER A 318 -15.65 -0.50 -10.64
CA SER A 318 -17.06 -0.55 -11.04
C SER A 318 -17.73 -1.78 -10.43
N HIS A 319 -18.93 -1.58 -9.91
CA HIS A 319 -19.76 -2.66 -9.38
C HIS A 319 -20.25 -3.57 -10.50
N ALA A 320 -20.45 -4.83 -10.18
CA ALA A 320 -21.23 -5.72 -11.02
C ALA A 320 -22.69 -5.27 -11.04
N GLN A 321 -23.19 -4.98 -12.25
CA GLN A 321 -24.52 -4.44 -12.46
C GLN A 321 -25.27 -5.24 -13.52
N GLU A 322 -26.53 -5.54 -13.23
CA GLU A 322 -27.47 -6.11 -14.20
C GLU A 322 -28.63 -5.14 -14.44
N LYS A 323 -29.22 -5.23 -15.64
CA LYS A 323 -30.50 -4.55 -15.92
C LYS A 323 -31.53 -5.07 -14.93
N PHE A 324 -32.21 -4.16 -14.24
CA PHE A 324 -33.28 -4.53 -13.34
C PHE A 324 -34.37 -5.35 -14.08
N GLN A 325 -34.58 -6.59 -13.63
CA GLN A 325 -35.68 -7.44 -14.07
C GLN A 325 -36.66 -7.60 -12.88
N PRO A 326 -37.91 -7.12 -12.98
CA PRO A 326 -38.88 -7.14 -11.87
C PRO A 326 -39.12 -8.53 -11.28
N GLU A 327 -39.01 -9.55 -12.12
CA GLU A 327 -39.21 -10.96 -11.85
C GLU A 327 -37.99 -11.68 -11.25
N GLN A 328 -36.80 -11.09 -11.30
CA GLN A 328 -35.61 -11.67 -10.68
C GLN A 328 -35.41 -11.13 -9.26
N PRO A 329 -34.99 -11.99 -8.30
CA PRO A 329 -34.54 -11.52 -7.01
C PRO A 329 -33.21 -10.79 -7.22
N CYS A 330 -33.29 -9.51 -7.54
CA CYS A 330 -32.22 -8.58 -7.20
C CYS A 330 -31.94 -8.69 -5.69
N ILE A 331 -30.75 -8.30 -5.25
CA ILE A 331 -30.59 -7.85 -3.87
C ILE A 331 -31.49 -6.62 -3.74
N ARG A 332 -32.77 -6.85 -3.48
CA ARG A 332 -33.64 -5.86 -2.89
C ARG A 332 -33.08 -5.75 -1.50
N HIS A 333 -32.38 -4.66 -1.23
CA HIS A 333 -32.28 -4.17 0.13
C HIS A 333 -33.74 -3.98 0.58
N GLN A 334 -34.31 -4.96 1.27
CA GLN A 334 -35.70 -4.89 1.72
C GLN A 334 -35.90 -3.76 2.76
N ASP A 335 -34.82 -3.05 3.11
CA ASP A 335 -34.74 -1.93 4.04
C ASP A 335 -34.44 -0.56 3.42
N CYS A 336 -34.63 -0.35 2.10
CA CYS A 336 -34.56 1.01 1.52
C CYS A 336 -35.68 1.97 2.01
N THR A 337 -36.48 1.57 3.01
CA THR A 337 -37.43 2.44 3.70
C THR A 337 -36.81 3.27 4.84
N ALA A 338 -35.56 3.01 5.25
CA ALA A 338 -34.93 3.70 6.39
C ALA A 338 -33.61 4.44 6.09
N GLY A 339 -33.11 4.40 4.85
CA GLY A 339 -31.90 5.12 4.42
C GLY A 339 -32.21 6.27 3.43
N PRO A 340 -31.33 7.30 3.30
CA PRO A 340 -31.53 8.40 2.38
C PRO A 340 -31.62 7.91 0.92
N ALA A 341 -32.60 8.44 0.18
CA ALA A 341 -33.16 7.95 -1.08
C ALA A 341 -32.21 7.83 -2.31
N TRP A 342 -30.90 7.94 -2.14
CA TRP A 342 -29.92 8.00 -3.24
C TRP A 342 -29.43 6.62 -3.70
N PHE A 343 -29.75 5.52 -3.00
CA PHE A 343 -29.24 4.18 -3.29
C PHE A 343 -30.09 3.32 -4.25
N CYS A 344 -31.22 3.84 -4.76
CA CYS A 344 -32.10 3.13 -5.70
C CYS A 344 -32.39 3.91 -6.99
N GLY A 345 -31.60 4.95 -7.28
CA GLY A 345 -31.95 6.01 -8.24
C GLY A 345 -31.96 5.62 -9.72
N ASP A 346 -31.21 4.60 -10.14
CA ASP A 346 -30.84 4.48 -11.55
C ASP A 346 -31.48 3.32 -12.32
N GLY A 347 -32.32 2.52 -11.65
CA GLY A 347 -32.93 1.33 -12.27
C GLY A 347 -31.94 0.19 -12.58
N LEU A 348 -30.77 0.18 -11.94
CA LEU A 348 -29.77 -0.87 -12.03
C LEU A 348 -29.76 -1.72 -10.76
N CYS A 349 -29.64 -3.03 -10.94
CA CYS A 349 -29.50 -3.98 -9.83
C CYS A 349 -28.02 -4.20 -9.53
N ARG A 350 -27.60 -3.94 -8.29
CA ARG A 350 -26.27 -4.32 -7.81
C ARG A 350 -26.23 -5.83 -7.54
N ILE A 351 -25.16 -6.47 -7.99
CA ILE A 351 -24.90 -7.88 -7.76
C ILE A 351 -23.85 -7.98 -6.65
N GLY A 352 -24.06 -8.88 -5.70
CA GLY A 352 -23.19 -9.01 -4.55
C GLY A 352 -23.60 -10.16 -3.65
N VAL A 353 -23.09 -10.12 -2.42
CA VAL A 353 -23.44 -11.02 -1.34
C VAL A 353 -24.03 -10.17 -0.21
N PRO A 354 -25.25 -10.47 0.28
CA PRO A 354 -25.77 -9.78 1.44
C PRO A 354 -24.81 -9.88 2.63
N PRO A 355 -24.58 -8.80 3.41
CA PRO A 355 -23.60 -8.81 4.48
C PRO A 355 -23.77 -9.95 5.50
N GLU A 356 -25.01 -10.35 5.80
CA GLU A 356 -25.36 -11.48 6.67
C GLU A 356 -24.93 -12.85 6.13
N ASN A 357 -24.75 -12.96 4.81
CA ASN A 357 -24.33 -14.17 4.12
C ASN A 357 -22.83 -14.14 3.76
N LEU A 358 -22.12 -13.05 4.07
CA LEU A 358 -20.73 -12.89 3.66
C LEU A 358 -19.83 -13.99 4.25
N ASP A 359 -20.03 -14.41 5.49
CA ASP A 359 -19.27 -15.51 6.13
C ASP A 359 -19.40 -16.84 5.37
N THR A 360 -20.51 -17.04 4.64
CA THR A 360 -20.73 -18.29 3.88
C THR A 360 -19.93 -18.29 2.58
N VAL A 361 -19.79 -17.13 1.94
CA VAL A 361 -19.08 -16.98 0.67
C VAL A 361 -17.60 -16.69 0.87
N VAL A 362 -17.28 -15.90 1.91
CA VAL A 362 -15.93 -15.55 2.35
C VAL A 362 -15.79 -15.93 3.83
N PRO A 363 -15.57 -17.23 4.12
CA PRO A 363 -15.31 -17.67 5.49
C PRO A 363 -14.08 -16.96 6.05
N PRO A 364 -14.19 -16.29 7.21
CA PRO A 364 -13.04 -15.65 7.83
C PRO A 364 -12.03 -16.70 8.27
N VAL A 365 -10.75 -16.45 7.96
CA VAL A 365 -9.66 -17.36 8.29
C VAL A 365 -9.33 -17.25 9.79
N PRO A 366 -9.35 -18.34 10.56
CA PRO A 366 -9.00 -18.28 11.98
C PRO A 366 -7.50 -17.98 12.14
N ILE A 367 -7.17 -16.92 12.89
CA ILE A 367 -5.79 -16.70 13.33
C ILE A 367 -5.54 -17.60 14.54
N THR A 368 -4.62 -18.55 14.37
CA THR A 368 -4.25 -19.51 15.42
C THR A 368 -2.89 -19.16 16.03
N VAL A 369 -2.60 -19.72 17.20
CA VAL A 369 -1.30 -19.52 17.85
C VAL A 369 -0.17 -20.16 17.05
N GLU A 370 -0.45 -21.25 16.35
CA GLU A 370 0.48 -21.89 15.43
C GLU A 370 0.89 -20.93 14.31
N LEU A 371 -0.08 -20.23 13.72
CA LEU A 371 0.14 -19.23 12.67
C LEU A 371 0.97 -18.05 13.20
N CYS A 372 0.73 -17.62 14.44
CA CYS A 372 1.50 -16.57 15.09
C CYS A 372 2.97 -16.95 15.36
N ASN A 373 3.28 -18.25 15.49
CA ASN A 373 4.56 -18.77 15.96
C ASN A 373 5.48 -19.33 14.87
N GLU A 374 5.16 -19.11 13.58
CA GLU A 374 5.87 -19.76 12.48
C GLU A 374 7.33 -19.35 12.29
N ASP A 375 7.75 -18.24 12.91
CA ASP A 375 9.15 -17.85 13.01
C ASP A 375 9.57 -17.79 14.50
N PRO A 376 9.88 -18.94 15.13
CA PRO A 376 10.31 -18.97 16.53
C PRO A 376 11.68 -18.30 16.76
N ALA A 377 12.41 -17.97 15.68
CA ALA A 377 13.63 -17.18 15.75
C ALA A 377 13.35 -15.66 15.73
N GLY A 378 12.08 -15.26 15.63
CA GLY A 378 11.64 -13.87 15.72
C GLY A 378 11.99 -13.25 17.07
N GLN A 379 12.30 -11.95 17.04
CA GLN A 379 12.77 -11.20 18.20
C GLN A 379 11.68 -11.01 19.28
N TYR A 380 10.41 -11.31 18.97
CA TYR A 380 9.25 -11.05 19.85
C TYR A 380 8.23 -12.20 19.78
N PRO A 381 8.49 -13.36 20.41
CA PRO A 381 7.60 -14.54 20.34
C PRO A 381 6.24 -14.32 21.04
N HIS A 382 6.07 -13.23 21.78
CA HIS A 382 4.84 -12.88 22.46
C HIS A 382 3.89 -12.04 21.60
N LEU A 383 4.34 -11.54 20.43
CA LEU A 383 3.51 -10.80 19.48
C LEU A 383 3.22 -11.66 18.26
N CYS A 384 1.95 -11.76 17.88
CA CYS A 384 1.51 -12.58 16.75
C CYS A 384 2.09 -12.05 15.44
N GLY A 385 2.87 -12.89 14.75
CA GLY A 385 3.40 -12.57 13.42
C GLY A 385 4.34 -11.37 13.41
N TYR A 386 5.00 -11.05 14.53
CA TYR A 386 6.00 -10.00 14.62
C TYR A 386 7.33 -10.45 13.96
N SER A 387 7.23 -10.94 12.73
CA SER A 387 8.33 -11.29 11.87
C SER A 387 7.90 -11.08 10.42
N LYS A 388 8.78 -10.44 9.65
CA LYS A 388 8.63 -10.30 8.20
C LYS A 388 8.77 -11.62 7.44
N LYS A 389 9.08 -12.71 8.15
CA LYS A 389 9.20 -14.06 7.58
C LYS A 389 7.95 -14.90 7.80
N SER A 390 6.90 -14.35 8.43
CA SER A 390 5.64 -15.06 8.62
C SER A 390 4.82 -15.07 7.34
N TRP A 391 5.27 -15.85 6.35
CA TRP A 391 4.68 -15.89 5.01
C TRP A 391 3.22 -16.31 4.99
N LYS A 392 2.74 -17.11 5.95
CA LYS A 392 1.31 -17.45 6.03
C LYS A 392 0.46 -16.34 6.64
N LEU A 393 1.00 -15.47 7.50
CA LEU A 393 0.29 -14.24 7.88
C LEU A 393 0.33 -13.22 6.74
N GLU A 394 1.47 -13.12 6.06
CA GLU A 394 1.61 -12.29 4.87
C GLU A 394 0.64 -12.71 3.76
N SER A 395 0.44 -14.01 3.56
CA SER A 395 -0.54 -14.49 2.58
C SER A 395 -2.00 -14.23 2.99
N LEU A 396 -2.24 -13.85 4.24
CA LEU A 396 -3.54 -13.41 4.74
C LEU A 396 -3.62 -11.88 4.84
N GLU A 397 -2.65 -11.15 4.31
CA GLU A 397 -2.71 -9.69 4.26
C GLU A 397 -4.00 -9.25 3.57
N SER A 398 -4.73 -8.31 4.19
CA SER A 398 -6.05 -7.84 3.73
C SER A 398 -7.19 -8.87 3.81
N ALA A 399 -6.90 -10.12 4.17
CA ALA A 399 -7.89 -11.18 4.28
C ALA A 399 -8.88 -10.91 5.40
N ARG A 400 -10.08 -11.46 5.25
CA ARG A 400 -11.03 -11.52 6.36
C ARG A 400 -10.61 -12.62 7.32
N VAL A 401 -10.45 -12.28 8.58
CA VAL A 401 -9.91 -13.16 9.61
C VAL A 401 -10.80 -13.18 10.84
N SER A 402 -10.68 -14.23 11.66
CA SER A 402 -11.38 -14.33 12.94
C SER A 402 -10.45 -14.67 14.10
N LEU A 403 -10.73 -14.07 15.24
CA LEU A 403 -10.07 -14.21 16.51
C LEU A 403 -11.06 -14.78 17.54
N THR A 404 -10.68 -15.86 18.22
CA THR A 404 -11.51 -16.54 19.21
C THR A 404 -10.74 -16.77 20.51
N ASP A 405 -11.46 -17.00 21.60
CA ASP A 405 -10.88 -17.26 22.93
C ASP A 405 -9.89 -16.16 23.34
N LEU A 406 -10.35 -14.91 23.27
CA LEU A 406 -9.50 -13.74 23.50
C LEU A 406 -9.70 -13.25 24.92
N ARG A 407 -8.62 -12.80 25.54
CA ARG A 407 -8.67 -12.03 26.80
C ARG A 407 -8.24 -10.60 26.52
N PHE A 408 -9.11 -9.67 26.86
CA PHE A 408 -8.84 -8.24 26.76
C PHE A 408 -7.80 -7.82 27.81
N PRO A 409 -7.12 -6.69 27.62
CA PRO A 409 -6.15 -6.20 28.58
C PRO A 409 -6.73 -6.05 29.98
N ASP A 410 -6.00 -6.55 30.97
CA ASP A 410 -6.20 -6.23 32.37
C ASP A 410 -5.62 -4.84 32.70
N LEU A 411 -4.64 -4.39 31.90
CA LEU A 411 -3.81 -3.22 32.15
C LEU A 411 -3.50 -2.47 30.85
N PHE A 412 -3.80 -1.17 30.84
CA PHE A 412 -3.30 -0.24 29.84
C PHE A 412 -2.21 0.64 30.45
N LEU A 413 -1.05 0.75 29.79
CA LEU A 413 0.07 1.58 30.23
C LEU A 413 0.36 2.70 29.26
N ASN A 414 0.50 3.93 29.76
CA ASN A 414 1.04 5.02 28.96
C ASN A 414 2.58 4.97 29.00
N CYS A 415 3.18 4.52 27.90
CA CYS A 415 4.63 4.42 27.74
C CYS A 415 5.24 5.61 27.00
N ASP A 416 4.44 6.62 26.62
CA ASP A 416 4.89 7.89 26.08
C ASP A 416 5.16 8.86 27.25
N PHE A 417 6.42 8.95 27.66
CA PHE A 417 6.79 9.63 28.89
C PHE A 417 7.02 11.13 28.70
N ASN A 418 7.36 11.56 27.50
CA ASN A 418 7.50 12.98 27.18
C ASN A 418 6.17 13.59 26.68
N GLY A 419 5.19 12.76 26.31
CA GLY A 419 3.88 13.18 25.82
C GLY A 419 3.92 13.76 24.42
N ASP A 420 4.94 13.44 23.62
CA ASP A 420 5.08 13.93 22.25
C ASP A 420 4.32 13.07 21.22
N GLY A 421 3.72 11.96 21.66
CA GLY A 421 3.00 11.02 20.81
C GLY A 421 3.91 10.02 20.11
N ASP A 422 5.21 9.98 20.40
CA ASP A 422 6.19 9.10 19.79
C ASP A 422 6.90 8.25 20.85
N ILE A 423 6.65 6.93 20.83
CA ILE A 423 7.43 5.98 21.64
C ILE A 423 8.67 5.56 20.89
N ALA A 424 9.81 5.62 21.57
CA ALA A 424 11.10 5.24 21.02
C ALA A 424 11.09 3.89 20.24
N PRO A 425 11.84 3.81 19.11
CA PRO A 425 11.97 2.59 18.32
C PRO A 425 12.63 1.47 19.15
N SER A 426 12.37 0.20 18.79
CA SER A 426 12.92 -0.96 19.51
C SER A 426 14.35 -1.27 19.18
N TYR A 427 14.81 -0.76 18.03
CA TYR A 427 16.09 -1.12 17.52
C TYR A 427 16.71 0.01 16.69
N PRO A 428 17.98 0.37 16.97
CA PRO A 428 18.73 -0.04 18.17
C PRO A 428 18.02 0.46 19.44
N VAL A 429 18.16 -0.28 20.55
CA VAL A 429 17.67 0.21 21.85
C VAL A 429 18.32 1.57 22.07
N PRO A 430 17.54 2.63 22.32
CA PRO A 430 18.08 3.97 22.46
C PRO A 430 19.19 4.02 23.51
N GLU A 431 20.29 4.70 23.20
CA GLU A 431 21.33 5.02 24.19
C GLU A 431 20.82 6.04 25.21
N ASP A 432 19.88 6.89 24.79
CA ASP A 432 19.20 7.83 25.68
C ASP A 432 18.41 7.05 26.75
N PRO A 433 18.68 7.30 28.04
CA PRO A 433 18.07 6.56 29.13
C PRO A 433 16.56 6.75 29.22
N ASN A 434 16.00 7.89 28.80
CA ASN A 434 14.56 8.14 28.82
C ASN A 434 13.86 7.35 27.71
N LEU A 435 14.37 7.43 26.48
CA LEU A 435 13.85 6.65 25.35
C LEU A 435 13.97 5.13 25.61
N ARG A 436 15.02 4.71 26.33
CA ARG A 436 15.18 3.33 26.77
C ARG A 436 14.11 2.90 27.78
N LEU A 437 13.65 3.80 28.66
CA LEU A 437 12.57 3.48 29.61
C LEU A 437 11.22 3.33 28.89
N GLU A 438 10.93 4.16 27.89
CA GLU A 438 9.71 4.03 27.06
C GLU A 438 9.69 2.70 26.30
N TYR A 439 10.83 2.37 25.68
CA TYR A 439 11.06 1.09 25.04
C TYR A 439 10.78 -0.08 25.98
N ILE A 440 11.39 -0.03 27.16
CA ILE A 440 11.23 -1.03 28.21
C ILE A 440 9.77 -1.16 28.66
N CYS A 441 9.10 -0.04 28.93
CA CYS A 441 7.70 0.00 29.36
C CYS A 441 6.82 -0.77 28.39
N ARG A 442 6.96 -0.48 27.10
CA ARG A 442 6.18 -1.11 26.04
C ARG A 442 6.51 -2.59 25.89
N ASP A 443 7.79 -2.92 25.75
CA ASP A 443 8.20 -4.28 25.42
C ASP A 443 7.96 -5.26 26.57
N GLU A 444 8.15 -4.83 27.83
CA GLU A 444 7.86 -5.69 28.99
C GLU A 444 6.35 -5.86 29.22
N CYS A 445 5.58 -4.79 29.00
CA CYS A 445 4.11 -4.86 28.96
C CYS A 445 3.66 -5.95 27.99
N LEU A 446 4.17 -5.91 26.76
CA LEU A 446 3.79 -6.87 25.73
C LEU A 446 4.38 -8.27 25.97
N ALA A 447 5.58 -8.37 26.54
CA ALA A 447 6.28 -9.64 26.74
C ALA A 447 5.76 -10.48 27.90
N ARG A 448 5.09 -9.86 28.89
CA ARG A 448 4.52 -10.54 30.07
C ARG A 448 5.54 -11.44 30.79
N THR A 449 6.78 -10.99 30.91
CA THR A 449 7.91 -11.79 31.44
C THR A 449 7.92 -11.86 32.97
N GLY A 450 7.32 -10.88 33.67
CA GLY A 450 7.41 -10.76 35.13
C GLY A 450 8.78 -10.29 35.63
N THR A 451 9.72 -9.99 34.74
CA THR A 451 11.12 -9.79 35.10
C THR A 451 11.48 -8.34 35.39
N LEU A 452 10.65 -7.37 34.99
CA LEU A 452 11.02 -5.97 35.05
C LEU A 452 9.97 -5.08 35.74
N GLU A 453 10.47 -4.08 36.43
CA GLU A 453 9.68 -2.99 37.02
C GLU A 453 9.66 -1.80 36.07
N VAL A 454 8.49 -1.21 35.88
CA VAL A 454 8.26 -0.06 35.01
C VAL A 454 7.65 1.08 35.82
N SER A 455 8.10 2.30 35.57
CA SER A 455 7.55 3.51 36.17
C SER A 455 6.77 4.27 35.10
N VAL A 456 5.46 4.41 35.30
CA VAL A 456 4.54 5.00 34.32
C VAL A 456 3.79 6.18 34.92
N ARG A 457 3.49 7.21 34.11
CA ARG A 457 2.63 8.33 34.54
C ARG A 457 1.18 7.92 34.71
N GLU A 458 0.70 7.03 33.84
CA GLU A 458 -0.70 6.68 33.76
C GLU A 458 -0.84 5.17 33.48
N ALA A 459 -1.72 4.54 34.25
CA ALA A 459 -2.12 3.16 34.07
C ALA A 459 -3.63 3.06 34.27
N ILE A 460 -4.32 2.30 33.41
CA ILE A 460 -5.75 2.00 33.55
C ILE A 460 -5.90 0.50 33.76
N ALA A 461 -6.41 0.11 34.92
CA ALA A 461 -6.67 -1.28 35.29
C ALA A 461 -7.69 -1.32 36.45
N PRO A 462 -8.33 -2.47 36.71
CA PRO A 462 -9.09 -2.65 37.95
C PRO A 462 -8.20 -2.43 39.18
N ALA A 463 -8.76 -1.90 40.27
CA ALA A 463 -8.00 -1.53 41.47
C ALA A 463 -7.23 -2.72 42.06
N GLU A 464 -7.83 -3.92 42.03
CA GLU A 464 -7.20 -5.16 42.46
C GLU A 464 -6.02 -5.58 41.59
N VAL A 465 -6.04 -5.25 40.30
CA VAL A 465 -4.92 -5.51 39.38
C VAL A 465 -3.79 -4.53 39.66
N LEU A 466 -4.09 -3.23 39.82
CA LEU A 466 -3.09 -2.22 40.18
C LEU A 466 -2.42 -2.53 41.53
N ALA A 467 -3.21 -2.85 42.55
CA ALA A 467 -2.70 -3.19 43.88
C ALA A 467 -1.80 -4.45 43.85
N ARG A 468 -2.15 -5.45 43.03
CA ARG A 468 -1.35 -6.67 42.83
C ARG A 468 -0.02 -6.38 42.13
N LEU A 469 -0.04 -5.51 41.12
CA LEU A 469 1.13 -5.19 40.29
C LEU A 469 2.02 -4.09 40.91
N ALA A 470 1.54 -3.36 41.90
CA ALA A 470 2.32 -2.32 42.57
C ALA A 470 3.55 -2.90 43.28
N VAL A 471 4.73 -2.32 43.03
CA VAL A 471 5.99 -2.72 43.70
C VAL A 471 5.92 -2.43 45.21
N ALA A 472 5.23 -1.35 45.58
CA ALA A 472 4.98 -0.95 46.95
C ALA A 472 3.50 -0.60 47.13
N PRO A 473 2.63 -1.57 47.48
CA PRO A 473 1.25 -1.28 47.84
C PRO A 473 1.21 -0.49 49.15
N CYS A 474 0.21 0.38 49.31
CA CYS A 474 0.07 1.27 50.46
C CYS A 474 -1.38 1.40 50.91
N ALA A 475 -1.57 1.50 52.22
CA ALA A 475 -2.86 1.85 52.83
C ALA A 475 -2.90 3.34 53.21
N ALA A 476 -1.74 3.95 53.47
CA ALA A 476 -1.60 5.34 53.84
C ALA A 476 -0.33 5.97 53.23
N PRO A 477 -0.26 7.30 53.12
CA PRO A 477 0.93 8.02 52.65
C PRO A 477 2.24 7.66 53.37
N ALA A 478 2.16 7.29 54.66
CA ALA A 478 3.31 6.90 55.48
C ALA A 478 3.95 5.57 55.06
N ASP A 479 3.25 4.75 54.27
CA ASP A 479 3.78 3.48 53.75
C ASP A 479 4.71 3.70 52.55
N CYS A 480 4.72 4.92 51.97
CA CYS A 480 5.44 5.24 50.75
C CYS A 480 6.70 6.06 51.01
N PRO A 481 7.85 5.72 50.41
CA PRO A 481 9.09 6.53 50.52
C PRO A 481 8.91 7.98 50.07
N SER A 482 7.99 8.21 49.13
CA SER A 482 7.61 9.52 48.60
C SER A 482 6.66 10.31 49.50
N GLY A 483 6.06 9.67 50.50
CA GLY A 483 4.96 10.24 51.27
C GLY A 483 3.66 10.37 50.47
N VAL A 484 3.51 9.71 49.32
CA VAL A 484 2.31 9.78 48.48
C VAL A 484 1.80 8.37 48.17
N CYS A 485 0.60 8.06 48.68
CA CYS A 485 -0.15 6.85 48.38
C CYS A 485 -1.36 7.22 47.51
N GLY A 486 -1.50 6.59 46.34
CA GLY A 486 -2.63 6.82 45.43
C GLY A 486 -3.93 6.19 45.92
N GLU A 487 -5.06 6.57 45.32
CA GLU A 487 -6.38 5.97 45.57
C GLU A 487 -6.45 4.50 45.13
N ASP A 488 -5.56 4.10 44.23
CA ASP A 488 -5.31 2.74 43.76
C ASP A 488 -4.45 1.89 44.73
N HIS A 489 -4.19 2.41 45.94
CA HIS A 489 -3.37 1.75 46.97
C HIS A 489 -1.94 1.45 46.50
N ALA A 490 -1.38 2.31 45.64
CA ALA A 490 -0.02 2.17 45.16
C ALA A 490 0.81 3.42 45.46
N CYS A 491 2.06 3.20 45.91
CA CYS A 491 2.98 4.30 46.15
C CYS A 491 3.33 5.03 44.86
N ARG A 492 3.33 6.37 44.93
CA ARG A 492 3.81 7.23 43.84
C ARG A 492 5.29 7.52 44.01
N GLU A 493 6.02 7.71 42.92
CA GLU A 493 7.40 8.19 42.93
C GLU A 493 7.58 9.36 41.96
N ILE A 494 8.69 10.09 42.09
CA ILE A 494 9.07 11.06 41.06
C ILE A 494 9.44 10.24 39.82
N CYS A 495 8.84 10.56 38.68
CA CYS A 495 9.13 9.86 37.44
C CYS A 495 10.63 9.92 37.13
N PRO A 496 11.28 8.81 36.72
CA PRO A 496 12.73 8.81 36.47
C PRO A 496 13.19 9.89 35.49
N PHE A 497 12.40 10.16 34.45
CA PHE A 497 12.65 11.16 33.42
C PHE A 497 12.38 12.62 33.87
N GLU A 498 11.77 12.81 35.04
CA GLU A 498 11.56 14.13 35.66
C GLU A 498 12.45 14.37 36.88
N ALA A 499 13.28 13.40 37.26
CA ALA A 499 14.08 13.45 38.50
C ALA A 499 15.03 14.65 38.58
N THR A 500 15.35 15.29 37.44
CA THR A 500 16.19 16.49 37.35
C THR A 500 15.41 17.79 37.46
N ILE A 501 14.07 17.75 37.39
CA ILE A 501 13.21 18.93 37.44
C ILE A 501 12.96 19.28 38.91
N PRO A 502 13.34 20.47 39.38
CA PRO A 502 13.18 20.85 40.77
C PRO A 502 11.70 21.00 41.14
N ASN A 503 11.33 20.54 42.34
CA ASN A 503 9.98 20.63 42.92
C ASN A 503 8.88 19.81 42.21
N VAL A 504 9.23 18.78 41.44
CA VAL A 504 8.23 17.83 40.92
C VAL A 504 7.71 16.95 42.05
N ALA A 505 6.39 16.90 42.18
CA ALA A 505 5.72 16.03 43.14
C ALA A 505 5.74 14.57 42.64
N PRO A 506 5.86 13.58 43.53
CA PRO A 506 5.72 12.16 43.19
C PRO A 506 4.36 11.88 42.56
N HIS A 507 4.33 11.36 41.33
CA HIS A 507 3.09 11.04 40.62
C HIS A 507 3.20 9.86 39.66
N CYS A 508 4.40 9.31 39.41
CA CYS A 508 4.54 8.07 38.67
C CYS A 508 4.15 6.86 39.52
N LEU A 509 3.55 5.86 38.89
CA LEU A 509 3.23 4.56 39.46
C LEU A 509 4.33 3.57 39.07
N ARG A 510 4.88 2.84 40.06
CA ARG A 510 5.86 1.79 39.84
C ARG A 510 5.21 0.42 39.87
N LEU A 511 5.21 -0.27 38.74
CA LEU A 511 4.55 -1.55 38.52
C LEU A 511 5.57 -2.64 38.23
N LYS A 512 5.27 -3.85 38.69
CA LYS A 512 5.93 -5.09 38.27
C LYS A 512 4.93 -5.91 37.49
N VAL A 513 4.96 -5.78 36.16
CA VAL A 513 4.00 -6.45 35.25
C VAL A 513 4.32 -7.95 35.24
N ASP A 514 3.45 -8.76 35.84
CA ASP A 514 3.59 -10.21 35.88
C ASP A 514 3.07 -10.88 34.60
N SER A 515 3.34 -12.19 34.46
CA SER A 515 2.93 -12.96 33.29
C SER A 515 1.42 -13.24 33.19
N ALA A 516 0.66 -12.93 34.25
CA ALA A 516 -0.77 -13.16 34.32
C ALA A 516 -1.61 -11.95 33.89
N ALA A 517 -0.99 -10.76 33.85
CA ALA A 517 -1.59 -9.53 33.35
C ALA A 517 -1.46 -9.45 31.81
N VAL A 518 -2.60 -9.37 31.13
CA VAL A 518 -2.64 -8.98 29.71
C VAL A 518 -2.50 -7.47 29.66
N CYS A 519 -1.46 -6.99 28.99
CA CYS A 519 -1.15 -5.57 28.93
C CYS A 519 -1.29 -5.03 27.51
N SER A 520 -1.72 -3.77 27.39
CA SER A 520 -1.77 -3.03 26.13
C SER A 520 -1.25 -1.61 26.32
N GLU A 521 -0.78 -1.00 25.23
CA GLU A 521 -0.21 0.33 25.25
C GLU A 521 -1.32 1.40 25.09
N LEU A 522 -1.44 2.30 26.06
CA LEU A 522 -2.50 3.33 26.11
C LEU A 522 -2.29 4.44 25.07
N SER A 523 -1.04 4.80 24.79
CA SER A 523 -0.65 5.78 23.78
C SER A 523 -1.08 5.33 22.39
N THR A 524 -0.77 4.08 21.99
CA THR A 524 -1.24 3.49 20.73
C THR A 524 -2.78 3.49 20.63
N LEU A 525 -3.49 3.18 21.72
CA LEU A 525 -4.96 3.24 21.73
C LEU A 525 -5.48 4.66 21.46
N ARG A 526 -4.91 5.67 22.12
CA ARG A 526 -5.34 7.07 21.97
C ARG A 526 -5.02 7.65 20.60
N GLN A 527 -3.84 7.33 20.07
CA GLN A 527 -3.34 7.90 18.82
C GLN A 527 -3.93 7.21 17.59
N TYR A 528 -4.11 5.89 17.65
CA TYR A 528 -4.46 5.09 16.49
C TYR A 528 -5.70 4.21 16.68
N GLY A 529 -6.32 4.20 17.87
CA GLY A 529 -7.43 3.30 18.18
C GLY A 529 -7.04 1.82 18.27
N GLN A 530 -5.74 1.51 18.35
CA GLN A 530 -5.24 0.13 18.34
C GLN A 530 -4.88 -0.33 19.76
N TRP A 531 -5.17 -1.59 20.07
CA TRP A 531 -4.87 -2.18 21.37
C TRP A 531 -4.67 -3.69 21.24
N SER A 532 -3.99 -4.31 22.20
CA SER A 532 -3.63 -5.73 22.12
C SER A 532 -4.65 -6.62 22.83
N VAL A 533 -4.93 -7.80 22.28
CA VAL A 533 -5.68 -8.88 22.95
C VAL A 533 -4.81 -10.12 23.05
N ALA A 534 -4.95 -10.89 24.12
CA ALA A 534 -4.24 -12.14 24.29
C ALA A 534 -5.07 -13.33 23.80
N MET A 535 -4.47 -14.16 22.95
CA MET A 535 -5.09 -15.38 22.45
C MET A 535 -5.10 -16.50 23.52
N GLN A 536 -5.83 -17.59 23.27
CA GLN A 536 -5.93 -18.75 24.17
C GLN A 536 -6.29 -18.36 25.61
N ARG A 537 -7.32 -17.52 25.76
CA ARG A 537 -7.87 -17.03 27.03
C ARG A 537 -6.81 -16.34 27.91
N GLY A 538 -5.84 -15.66 27.29
CA GLY A 538 -4.77 -14.96 27.99
C GLY A 538 -3.42 -15.67 28.02
N LEU A 539 -3.33 -16.92 27.56
CA LEU A 539 -2.09 -17.71 27.63
C LEU A 539 -1.22 -17.57 26.37
N GLY A 540 -1.84 -17.30 25.23
CA GLY A 540 -1.19 -17.22 23.92
C GLY A 540 -0.48 -15.88 23.65
N PRO A 541 0.03 -15.70 22.43
CA PRO A 541 0.58 -14.43 21.97
C PRO A 541 -0.49 -13.34 21.94
N LEU A 542 -0.02 -12.09 21.89
CA LEU A 542 -0.83 -10.90 21.72
C LEU A 542 -1.01 -10.59 20.23
N ILE A 543 -2.21 -10.21 19.84
CA ILE A 543 -2.47 -9.62 18.52
C ILE A 543 -3.16 -8.28 18.71
N ASN A 544 -2.81 -7.32 17.87
CA ASN A 544 -3.43 -6.00 17.91
C ASN A 544 -4.78 -6.03 17.19
N VAL A 545 -5.73 -5.29 17.74
CA VAL A 545 -7.05 -5.06 17.16
C VAL A 545 -7.31 -3.56 17.09
N SER A 546 -8.14 -3.14 16.14
CA SER A 546 -8.68 -1.78 16.08
C SER A 546 -10.19 -1.86 15.94
N THR A 547 -10.89 -1.08 16.77
CA THR A 547 -12.36 -0.96 16.77
C THR A 547 -12.80 0.46 16.41
N GLY A 548 -11.88 1.40 16.20
CA GLY A 548 -12.21 2.83 16.07
C GLY A 548 -13.13 3.16 14.90
N ASP A 549 -12.99 2.44 13.78
CA ASP A 549 -13.82 2.68 12.59
C ASP A 549 -15.17 1.98 12.65
N SER A 550 -15.27 0.84 13.35
CA SER A 550 -16.45 -0.04 13.36
C SER A 550 -17.26 0.00 14.66
N ALA A 551 -16.69 0.46 15.76
CA ALA A 551 -17.36 0.63 17.03
C ALA A 551 -16.76 1.86 17.74
N PRO A 552 -16.99 3.08 17.21
CA PRO A 552 -16.35 4.29 17.70
C PRO A 552 -16.73 4.65 19.15
N THR A 553 -17.82 4.11 19.67
CA THR A 553 -18.26 4.30 21.07
C THR A 553 -17.74 3.22 22.02
N PHE A 554 -17.12 2.16 21.49
CA PHE A 554 -16.58 1.09 22.32
C PHE A 554 -15.26 1.54 22.96
N ASP A 555 -15.25 1.61 24.29
CA ASP A 555 -14.05 1.91 25.08
C ASP A 555 -13.45 0.62 25.67
N PRO A 556 -12.30 0.14 25.16
CA PRO A 556 -11.65 -1.05 25.70
C PRO A 556 -11.06 -0.82 27.10
N THR A 557 -10.95 0.43 27.56
CA THR A 557 -10.45 0.80 28.90
C THR A 557 -11.54 0.90 29.96
N ALA A 558 -12.82 0.85 29.55
CA ALA A 558 -13.93 0.90 30.48
C ALA A 558 -13.89 -0.30 31.45
N ALA A 559 -14.21 -0.05 32.73
CA ALA A 559 -14.18 -1.06 33.79
C ALA A 559 -14.80 -2.44 33.45
N PRO A 560 -15.98 -2.55 32.78
CA PRO A 560 -16.56 -3.85 32.43
C PRO A 560 -15.82 -4.59 31.29
N ASN A 561 -14.91 -3.93 30.58
CA ASN A 561 -14.18 -4.49 29.44
C ASN A 561 -12.75 -4.93 29.82
N LEU A 562 -12.19 -4.40 30.92
CA LEU A 562 -10.87 -4.78 31.42
C LEU A 562 -10.84 -6.26 31.82
N GLY A 563 -9.90 -7.02 31.26
CA GLY A 563 -9.74 -8.46 31.50
C GLY A 563 -10.86 -9.35 30.94
N ARG A 564 -11.80 -8.76 30.19
CA ARG A 564 -12.96 -9.48 29.65
C ARG A 564 -12.55 -10.61 28.70
N LEU A 565 -13.27 -11.72 28.77
CA LEU A 565 -13.12 -12.84 27.84
C LEU A 565 -14.10 -12.71 26.67
N VAL A 566 -13.61 -12.91 25.45
CA VAL A 566 -14.41 -13.22 24.26
C VAL A 566 -14.42 -14.73 24.12
N ASP A 567 -15.51 -15.38 24.54
CA ASP A 567 -15.58 -16.83 24.70
C ASP A 567 -16.19 -17.50 23.46
N SER A 568 -15.40 -18.29 22.74
CA SER A 568 -15.90 -19.03 21.58
C SER A 568 -16.96 -20.06 21.94
N ALA A 569 -16.95 -20.57 23.18
CA ALA A 569 -17.99 -21.47 23.68
C ALA A 569 -19.35 -20.75 23.85
N ALA A 570 -19.34 -19.43 24.00
CA ALA A 570 -20.53 -18.58 23.97
C ALA A 570 -20.89 -18.10 22.55
N GLY A 571 -20.14 -18.53 21.53
CA GLY A 571 -20.30 -18.07 20.15
C GLY A 571 -19.70 -16.68 19.90
N GLU A 572 -18.95 -16.12 20.86
CA GLU A 572 -18.31 -14.82 20.72
C GLU A 572 -16.99 -14.93 19.94
N LYS A 573 -16.70 -13.93 19.12
CA LYS A 573 -15.49 -13.81 18.31
C LYS A 573 -15.30 -12.36 17.88
N LEU A 574 -14.08 -12.00 17.52
CA LEU A 574 -13.81 -10.78 16.76
C LEU A 574 -13.45 -11.17 15.33
N GLN A 575 -14.01 -10.50 14.34
CA GLN A 575 -13.71 -10.71 12.93
C GLN A 575 -13.52 -9.37 12.23
N GLY A 576 -12.77 -9.39 11.14
CA GLY A 576 -12.42 -8.18 10.42
C GLY A 576 -11.38 -8.44 9.37
N ASN A 577 -10.71 -7.39 8.89
CA ASN A 577 -9.64 -7.52 7.91
C ASN A 577 -8.27 -7.45 8.59
N LEU A 578 -7.37 -8.35 8.20
CA LEU A 578 -5.99 -8.35 8.65
C LEU A 578 -5.21 -7.27 7.89
N ARG A 579 -4.42 -6.46 8.59
CA ARG A 579 -3.59 -5.42 7.97
C ARG A 579 -2.21 -5.38 8.61
N GLN A 580 -1.18 -5.22 7.77
CA GLN A 580 0.15 -4.89 8.26
C GLN A 580 0.28 -3.38 8.43
N VAL A 581 0.78 -2.91 9.57
CA VAL A 581 1.14 -1.51 9.79
C VAL A 581 2.63 -1.40 10.11
N ARG A 582 3.36 -0.51 9.43
CA ARG A 582 4.81 -0.28 9.64
C ARG A 582 5.10 0.94 10.49
N ALA A 583 4.15 1.84 10.72
CA ALA A 583 4.40 3.08 11.48
C ALA A 583 5.06 2.81 12.84
N ALA A 584 5.02 1.56 13.35
CA ALA A 584 5.82 1.12 14.49
C ALA A 584 6.42 -0.31 14.33
N ARG A 585 6.95 -0.67 13.14
CA ARG A 585 7.49 -2.01 12.76
C ARG A 585 6.35 -2.99 12.41
N PRO A 586 6.57 -4.05 11.59
CA PRO A 586 5.47 -4.86 11.07
C PRO A 586 4.66 -5.45 12.22
N ARG A 587 3.49 -4.87 12.45
CA ARG A 587 2.47 -5.37 13.37
C ARG A 587 1.29 -5.78 12.53
N TRP A 588 0.86 -7.01 12.72
CA TRP A 588 -0.44 -7.44 12.24
C TRP A 588 -1.50 -6.89 13.17
N ILE A 589 -2.44 -6.16 12.60
CA ILE A 589 -3.64 -5.68 13.29
C ILE A 589 -4.86 -6.29 12.62
N VAL A 590 -5.87 -6.64 13.42
CA VAL A 590 -7.20 -6.96 12.91
C VAL A 590 -8.06 -5.71 13.03
N LEU A 591 -8.44 -5.15 11.90
CA LEU A 591 -9.43 -4.08 11.82
C LEU A 591 -10.81 -4.72 11.96
N VAL A 592 -11.37 -4.69 13.17
CA VAL A 592 -12.66 -5.34 13.47
C VAL A 592 -13.74 -4.74 12.57
N GLY A 593 -14.52 -5.57 11.88
CA GLY A 593 -15.56 -5.11 10.96
C GLY A 593 -16.87 -4.74 11.68
N TRP A 594 -17.83 -4.18 10.94
CA TRP A 594 -19.15 -3.77 11.47
C TRP A 594 -20.23 -4.87 11.33
N LEU A 595 -19.96 -5.97 10.61
CA LEU A 595 -21.00 -6.94 10.25
C LEU A 595 -21.61 -7.62 11.48
N PRO A 596 -22.85 -8.16 11.38
CA PRO A 596 -23.54 -8.80 12.50
C PRO A 596 -22.74 -9.90 13.23
N ASN A 597 -21.79 -10.54 12.56
CA ASN A 597 -20.95 -11.60 13.13
C ASN A 597 -19.53 -11.15 13.50
N ASP A 598 -19.15 -9.90 13.18
CA ASP A 598 -17.77 -9.42 13.33
C ASP A 598 -17.40 -9.09 14.78
N MET A 599 -18.37 -8.80 15.64
CA MET A 599 -18.13 -8.56 17.06
C MET A 599 -19.35 -8.96 17.92
N PRO A 600 -19.14 -9.25 19.21
CA PRO A 600 -20.24 -9.53 20.15
C PRO A 600 -21.17 -8.33 20.33
N ASP A 601 -22.44 -8.59 20.66
CA ASP A 601 -23.47 -7.55 20.80
C ASP A 601 -23.12 -6.47 21.82
N TRP A 602 -22.38 -6.81 22.87
CA TRP A 602 -22.00 -5.86 23.91
C TRP A 602 -20.88 -4.89 23.50
N MET A 603 -20.24 -5.10 22.35
CA MET A 603 -19.30 -4.13 21.75
C MET A 603 -20.00 -3.14 20.82
N ARG A 604 -21.24 -3.45 20.40
CA ARG A 604 -21.97 -2.62 19.45
C ARG A 604 -22.48 -1.32 20.11
N PRO A 605 -22.52 -0.20 19.36
CA PRO A 605 -22.96 1.10 19.85
C PRO A 605 -24.41 1.17 20.33
#